data_AF-A0A945DGH1-F1
#
_entry.id   AF-A0A945DGH1-F1
#
_cell.length_a   1.000
_cell.length_b   1.000
_cell.length_c   1.000
_cell.angle_alpha   90.00
_cell.angle_beta   90.00
_cell.angle_gamma   90.00
#
_symmetry.space_group_name_H-M   'P 1'
#
loop_
_entity.id
_entity.type
_entity.pdbx_description
1 polymer ?
#
loop_
_entity_poly.entity_id
_entity_poly.type
_entity_poly.pdbx_seq_one_letter_code
_entity_poly.pdbx_strand_id
1 'polypeptide(L)' 'MDYDTWMTIQGYGKFFILTFVFIVFYSYAYSLYKRQKSGERDFEKYSSIVHDDSYDHEPLEDREKKENEKGEK' A
#
# COMPACT_ATOMS: atom_id res chain seq x y z
N MET A 1 -18.21 -35.49 -15.06
CA MET A 1 -16.84 -35.10 -14.69
C MET A 1 -16.42 -35.95 -13.52
N ASP A 2 -15.29 -36.63 -13.63
CA ASP A 2 -14.78 -37.52 -12.59
C ASP A 2 -14.40 -36.74 -11.32
N TYR A 3 -14.50 -37.40 -10.17
CA TYR A 3 -14.17 -36.80 -8.86
C TYR A 3 -12.72 -36.29 -8.82
N ASP A 4 -11.81 -37.04 -9.44
CA ASP A 4 -10.39 -36.68 -9.53
C ASP A 4 -10.16 -35.38 -10.31
N THR A 5 -10.97 -35.12 -11.34
CA THR A 5 -10.89 -33.88 -12.12
C THR A 5 -11.28 -32.67 -11.27
N TRP A 6 -12.32 -32.78 -10.45
CA TRP A 6 -12.75 -31.73 -9.54
C TRP A 6 -11.71 -31.41 -8.47
N MET A 7 -11.11 -32.44 -7.88
CA MET A 7 -10.06 -32.29 -6.88
C MET A 7 -8.82 -31.61 -7.46
N THR A 8 -8.46 -31.96 -8.69
CA THR A 8 -7.35 -31.35 -9.42
C THR A 8 -7.58 -29.86 -9.70
N ILE A 9 -8.77 -29.51 -10.22
CA ILE A 9 -9.15 -28.11 -10.49
C ILE A 9 -9.12 -27.29 -9.19
N GLN A 10 -9.64 -27.84 -8.09
CA GLN A 10 -9.61 -27.17 -6.80
C GLN A 10 -8.18 -26.93 -6.30
N GLY A 11 -7.27 -27.89 -6.51
CA GLY A 11 -5.85 -27.76 -6.17
C GLY A 11 -5.17 -26.61 -6.92
N TYR A 12 -5.34 -26.55 -8.23
CA TYR A 12 -4.81 -25.43 -9.04
C TYR A 12 -5.44 -24.11 -8.64
N GLY A 13 -6.75 -24.06 -8.40
CA GLY A 13 -7.44 -22.85 -7.95
C GLY A 13 -6.84 -22.29 -6.66
N LYS A 14 -6.58 -23.13 -5.66
CA LYS A 14 -5.93 -22.72 -4.41
C LYS A 14 -4.52 -22.18 -4.64
N PHE A 15 -3.73 -22.84 -5.50
CA PHE A 15 -2.38 -22.39 -5.84
C PHE A 15 -2.39 -21.00 -6.48
N PHE A 16 -3.24 -20.77 -7.48
CA PHE A 16 -3.34 -19.47 -8.14
C PHE A 16 -3.83 -18.36 -7.21
N ILE A 17 -4.79 -18.64 -6.34
CA ILE A 17 -5.23 -17.67 -5.33
C ILE A 17 -4.07 -17.31 -4.40
N LEU A 18 -3.32 -18.30 -3.91
CA LEU A 18 -2.17 -18.07 -3.04
C LEU A 18 -1.11 -17.21 -3.75
N THR A 19 -0.73 -17.58 -4.98
CA THR A 19 0.22 -16.80 -5.78
C THR A 19 -0.27 -15.38 -6.05
N PHE A 20 -1.54 -15.21 -6.38
CA PHE A 20 -2.14 -13.89 -6.60
C PHE A 20 -2.04 -13.01 -5.34
N VAL A 21 -2.35 -13.55 -4.17
CA VAL A 21 -2.21 -12.84 -2.89
C VAL A 21 -0.76 -12.39 -2.66
N PHE A 22 0.23 -13.26 -2.92
CA PHE A 22 1.64 -12.89 -2.86
C PHE A 22 2.02 -11.77 -3.84
N ILE A 23 1.53 -11.81 -5.08
CA ILE A 23 1.76 -10.76 -6.08
C ILE A 23 1.20 -9.42 -5.59
N VAL A 24 -0.02 -9.41 -5.03
CA VAL A 24 -0.65 -8.19 -4.49
C VAL A 24 0.17 -7.63 -3.34
N PHE A 25 0.58 -8.44 -2.37
CA PHE A 25 1.40 -7.96 -1.26
C PHE A 25 2.79 -7.48 -1.70
N TYR A 26 3.44 -8.20 -2.61
CA TYR A 26 4.76 -7.80 -3.10
C TYR A 26 4.70 -6.52 -3.92
N SER A 27 3.68 -6.37 -4.79
CA SER A 27 3.46 -5.14 -5.54
C SER A 27 3.13 -3.95 -4.62
N TYR A 28 2.39 -4.18 -3.53
CA TYR A 28 2.17 -3.16 -2.51
C TYR A 28 3.46 -2.73 -1.82
N ALA A 29 4.29 -3.68 -1.37
CA ALA A 29 5.60 -3.39 -0.78
C ALA A 29 6.51 -2.62 -1.75
N TYR A 30 6.54 -3.06 -3.01
CA TYR A 30 7.26 -2.37 -4.08
C TYR A 30 6.75 -0.94 -4.30
N SER A 31 5.43 -0.72 -4.25
CA SER A 31 4.83 0.61 -4.40
C SER A 31 5.24 1.56 -3.27
N LEU A 32 5.37 1.05 -2.03
CA LEU A 32 5.89 1.83 -0.91
C LEU A 32 7.34 2.22 -1.13
N TYR A 33 8.19 1.26 -1.48
CA TYR A 33 9.61 1.52 -1.75
C TYR A 33 9.79 2.51 -2.90
N LYS A 34 8.98 2.41 -3.96
CA LYS A 34 9.00 3.35 -5.08
C LYS A 34 8.67 4.77 -4.63
N ARG A 35 7.66 4.97 -3.78
CA ARG A 35 7.28 6.29 -3.24
C ARG A 35 8.37 6.89 -2.35
N GLN A 36 9.04 6.06 -1.55
CA GLN A 36 10.24 6.46 -0.78
C GLN A 36 11.37 6.92 -1.71
N LYS A 37 11.73 6.10 -2.70
CA LYS A 37 12.83 6.39 -3.62
C LYS A 37 12.55 7.61 -4.51
N SER A 38 11.30 7.87 -4.84
CA SER A 38 10.89 9.03 -5.64
C SER A 38 10.85 10.34 -4.86
N GLY A 39 10.99 10.29 -3.53
CA GLY A 39 10.90 11.48 -2.68
C GLY A 39 9.50 12.08 -2.54
N GLU A 40 8.45 11.41 -3.06
CA GLU A 40 7.06 11.84 -2.91
C GLU A 40 6.58 11.75 -1.45
N ARG A 41 7.06 10.74 -0.71
CA ARG A 41 6.81 10.59 0.71
C ARG A 41 8.01 10.00 1.45
N ASP A 42 8.45 10.74 2.45
CA ASP A 42 9.41 10.26 3.44
C ASP A 42 8.65 9.56 4.57
N PHE A 43 8.75 8.23 4.62
CA PHE A 43 8.09 7.44 5.65
C PHE A 43 8.91 7.35 6.94
N GLU A 44 10.19 7.74 6.94
CA GLU A 44 10.99 7.81 8.17
C GLU A 44 10.52 8.98 9.06
N LYS A 45 10.01 10.04 8.44
CA LYS A 45 9.46 11.22 9.11
C LYS A 45 8.29 10.92 10.08
N TYR A 46 7.58 9.80 9.91
CA TYR A 46 6.52 9.42 10.87
C TYR A 46 7.08 8.75 12.13
N SER A 47 8.26 8.14 12.05
CA SER A 47 8.93 7.51 13.20
C SER A 47 9.33 8.55 14.25
N SER A 48 9.72 9.75 13.80
CA SER A 48 10.16 10.83 14.69
C SER A 48 9.05 11.41 15.56
N ILE A 49 7.77 11.26 15.19
CA ILE A 49 6.63 11.71 16.03
C ILE A 49 6.63 11.02 17.40
N VAL A 50 7.02 9.74 17.43
CA VAL A 50 6.98 8.97 18.68
C VAL A 50 8.16 9.33 19.59
N HIS A 51 9.25 9.83 19.03
CA HIS A 51 10.45 10.20 19.78
C HIS A 51 10.47 11.66 20.23
N ASP A 52 9.66 12.50 19.61
CA ASP A 52 9.63 13.93 19.87
C ASP A 52 8.39 14.28 20.70
N ASP A 53 8.58 14.54 22.00
CA ASP A 53 7.51 14.83 22.97
C ASP A 53 7.20 16.34 23.04
N SER A 54 7.59 17.09 22.00
CA SER A 54 7.46 18.54 21.91
C SER A 54 6.01 18.95 21.64
N TYR A 55 5.48 19.96 22.34
CA TYR A 55 4.12 20.44 22.09
C TYR A 55 3.96 21.23 20.77
N ASP A 56 5.06 21.73 20.21
CA ASP A 56 5.08 22.58 19.02
C ASP A 56 5.55 21.77 17.80
N HIS A 57 4.62 21.05 17.15
CA HIS A 57 4.93 20.28 15.96
C HIS A 57 4.34 20.91 14.69
N GLU A 58 5.19 21.15 13.72
CA GLU A 58 4.75 21.46 12.37
C GLU A 58 4.12 20.22 11.70
N PRO A 59 3.06 20.38 10.88
CA PRO A 59 2.46 19.28 10.14
C PRO A 59 3.50 18.52 9.29
N LEU A 60 3.51 17.19 9.39
CA LEU A 60 4.49 16.36 8.68
C LEU A 60 4.37 16.40 7.15
N GLU A 61 3.15 16.55 6.65
CA GLU A 61 2.88 16.64 5.22
C GLU A 61 2.39 18.06 4.90
N ASP A 62 2.91 18.60 3.80
CA ASP A 62 2.43 19.88 3.29
C ASP A 62 0.99 19.73 2.82
N ARG A 63 0.13 20.63 3.29
CA ARG A 63 -1.28 20.69 2.89
C ARG A 63 -1.38 21.57 1.64
N GLU A 64 -0.68 21.24 0.57
CA GLU A 64 -0.89 21.95 -0.70
C GLU A 64 -2.30 21.62 -1.24
N LYS A 65 -3.22 22.54 -0.92
CA LYS A 65 -4.49 22.88 -1.59
C LYS A 65 -5.13 21.81 -2.47
N LYS A 66 -5.90 20.92 -1.84
CA LYS A 66 -7.04 20.25 -2.50
C LYS A 66 -8.28 21.16 -2.62
N GLU A 67 -8.09 22.46 -2.83
CA GLU A 67 -9.22 23.41 -2.95
C GLU A 67 -9.66 23.62 -4.41
N ASN A 68 -8.89 23.13 -5.40
CA ASN A 68 -9.16 23.38 -6.82
C ASN A 68 -9.78 22.18 -7.60
N GLU A 69 -10.34 21.17 -6.95
CA GLU A 69 -11.04 20.06 -7.65
C GLU A 69 -12.48 19.81 -7.18
N LYS A 70 -12.98 20.54 -6.18
CA LYS A 70 -14.40 20.46 -5.75
C LYS A 70 -15.21 21.72 -6.07
N GLY A 71 -14.62 22.66 -6.79
CA GLY A 71 -15.22 23.94 -7.15
C GLY A 71 -15.31 24.16 -8.65
N GLU A 72 -15.75 23.18 -9.43
CA GLU A 72 -16.24 23.43 -10.80
C GLU A 72 -17.37 22.45 -11.19
N LYS A 73 -18.50 22.60 -10.50
CA LYS A 73 -19.88 22.75 -11.01
C LYS A 73 -20.91 22.36 -9.96
#